data_AF-A0A349Q1T6-F1
#
_entry.id   AF-A0A349Q1T6-F1
#
_cell.length_a   1.000
_cell.length_b   1.000
_cell.length_c   1.000
_cell.angle_alpha   90.00
_cell.angle_beta   90.00
_cell.angle_gamma   90.00
#
_symmetry.space_group_name_H-M   'P 1'
#
loop_
_entity.id
_entity.type
_entity.pdbx_description
1 polymer ?
#
loop_
_entity_poly.entity_id
_entity_poly.type
_entity_poly.pdbx_seq_one_letter_code
_entity_poly.pdbx_strand_id
1 'polypeptide(L)'
;MKKRYIFLAIVPIVLSIVLAFLPDKSNSIDAKRNQKSLKSAKYTGVTPNNLLLESVNDNRFIQPDELAKVIIGQDPSYLLVDLRDSVQYGKFTLPGAINIPYETILTEENQAVFDSESYNVVLFSNGTIVPDQVWMILRRAGIKNLKVLNGGLNQFYQLYLNPPKPLETDPKEAFEIYSYRKAVGAHLGLPNPDEFIPKGGENVQNNAIAIGLKPVLKPPVKATSKVVVPKKVEGGDEGC
;
A
#
# COMPACT_ATOMS: atom_id res chain seq x y z
N MET A 1 -56.75 -44.93 -5.36
CA MET A 1 -55.45 -44.41 -4.83
C MET A 1 -55.14 -45.10 -3.51
N LYS A 2 -53.93 -45.65 -3.33
CA LYS A 2 -53.56 -46.36 -2.09
C LYS A 2 -53.54 -45.35 -0.93
N LYS A 3 -54.43 -45.51 0.06
CA LYS A 3 -54.61 -44.61 1.22
C LYS A 3 -53.31 -44.34 2.02
N ARG A 4 -52.27 -45.16 1.80
CA ARG A 4 -50.92 -45.03 2.40
C ARG A 4 -50.16 -43.78 1.95
N TYR A 5 -50.44 -43.21 0.78
CA TYR A 5 -49.73 -42.02 0.27
C TYR A 5 -50.39 -40.69 0.64
N ILE A 6 -51.59 -40.72 1.25
CA ILE A 6 -52.32 -39.52 1.68
C ILE A 6 -51.55 -38.80 2.81
N PHE A 7 -50.97 -39.56 3.75
CA PHE A 7 -50.12 -39.00 4.81
C PHE A 7 -48.88 -38.28 4.26
N LEU A 8 -48.24 -38.85 3.22
CA LEU A 8 -47.07 -38.26 2.56
C LEU A 8 -47.38 -36.90 1.90
N ALA A 9 -48.62 -36.69 1.45
CA ALA A 9 -49.07 -35.42 0.89
C ALA A 9 -49.47 -34.39 1.97
N ILE A 10 -50.00 -34.84 3.11
CA ILE A 10 -50.49 -33.95 4.19
C ILE A 10 -49.34 -33.37 5.02
N VAL A 11 -48.29 -34.16 5.30
CA VAL A 11 -47.14 -33.73 6.10
C VAL A 11 -46.47 -32.44 5.59
N PRO A 12 -46.11 -32.28 4.30
CA PRO A 12 -45.49 -31.05 3.81
C PRO A 12 -46.44 -29.85 3.84
N ILE A 13 -47.74 -30.07 3.67
CA ILE A 13 -48.76 -29.00 3.75
C ILE A 13 -48.87 -28.48 5.17
N VAL A 14 -48.97 -29.39 6.15
CA VAL A 14 -49.01 -29.02 7.57
C VAL A 14 -47.72 -28.34 8.00
N LEU A 15 -46.55 -28.82 7.54
CA LEU A 15 -45.26 -28.20 7.83
C LEU A 15 -45.18 -26.77 7.27
N SER A 16 -45.72 -26.54 6.07
CA SER A 16 -45.76 -25.21 5.44
C SER A 16 -46.67 -24.25 6.21
N ILE A 17 -47.82 -24.72 6.69
CA ILE A 17 -48.74 -23.94 7.53
C ILE A 17 -48.05 -23.60 8.86
N VAL A 18 -47.40 -24.56 9.52
CA VAL A 18 -46.66 -24.31 10.76
C VAL A 18 -45.56 -23.28 10.57
N LEU A 19 -44.77 -23.39 9.49
CA LEU A 19 -43.74 -22.41 9.14
C LEU A 19 -44.31 -20.99 8.91
N ALA A 20 -45.49 -20.87 8.30
CA ALA A 20 -46.14 -19.58 8.07
C ALA A 20 -46.64 -18.91 9.37
N PHE A 21 -46.92 -19.69 10.42
CA PHE A 21 -47.33 -19.20 11.73
C PHE A 21 -46.19 -19.14 12.76
N LEU A 22 -44.96 -19.47 12.37
CA LEU A 22 -43.81 -19.22 13.25
C LEU A 22 -43.59 -17.70 13.38
N PRO A 23 -43.38 -17.19 14.60
CA PRO A 23 -43.10 -15.78 14.80
C PRO A 23 -41.82 -15.38 14.07
N ASP A 24 -41.96 -14.45 13.12
CA ASP A 24 -40.85 -13.91 12.35
C ASP A 24 -39.89 -13.14 13.28
N LYS A 25 -38.80 -13.79 13.67
CA LYS A 25 -37.78 -13.22 14.56
C LYS A 25 -37.03 -12.04 13.91
N SER A 26 -37.14 -11.83 12.59
CA SER A 26 -36.52 -10.67 11.92
C SER A 26 -37.12 -9.34 12.36
N ASN A 27 -38.38 -9.35 12.82
CA ASN A 27 -39.11 -8.17 13.28
C ASN A 27 -39.06 -7.98 14.80
N SER A 28 -38.36 -8.87 15.52
CA SER A 28 -38.26 -8.80 16.98
C SER A 28 -37.59 -7.50 17.42
N ILE A 29 -38.03 -6.98 18.56
CA ILE A 29 -37.43 -5.79 19.19
C ILE A 29 -35.93 -6.01 19.40
N ASP A 30 -35.50 -7.24 19.70
CA ASP A 30 -34.10 -7.60 19.88
C ASP A 30 -33.31 -7.57 18.56
N ALA A 31 -33.89 -8.02 17.44
CA ALA A 31 -33.27 -7.90 16.12
C ALA A 31 -33.14 -6.42 15.68
N LYS A 32 -34.17 -5.60 15.92
CA LYS A 32 -34.14 -4.15 15.66
C LYS A 32 -33.19 -3.41 16.60
N ARG A 33 -33.10 -3.83 17.87
CA ARG A 33 -32.15 -3.30 18.87
C ARG A 33 -30.72 -3.68 18.51
N ASN A 34 -30.46 -4.90 18.05
CA ASN A 34 -29.16 -5.31 17.54
C ASN A 34 -28.77 -4.57 16.25
N GLN A 35 -29.70 -4.36 15.32
CA GLN A 35 -29.45 -3.54 14.13
C GLN A 35 -29.17 -2.07 14.49
N LYS A 36 -29.89 -1.51 15.47
CA LYS A 36 -29.65 -0.16 16.00
C LYS A 36 -28.34 -0.08 16.77
N SER A 37 -27.98 -1.13 17.52
CA SER A 37 -26.70 -1.29 18.24
C SER A 37 -25.52 -1.35 17.27
N LEU A 38 -25.63 -2.08 16.17
CA LEU A 38 -24.64 -2.10 15.08
C LEU A 38 -24.52 -0.76 14.36
N LYS A 39 -25.62 0.01 14.28
CA LYS A 39 -25.59 1.41 13.80
C LYS A 39 -25.07 2.40 14.85
N SER A 40 -25.11 2.06 16.14
CA SER A 40 -24.72 2.92 17.27
C SER A 40 -23.40 2.55 17.93
N ALA A 41 -22.77 1.44 17.51
CA ALA A 41 -21.35 1.22 17.70
C ALA A 41 -20.66 2.37 16.96
N LYS A 42 -20.44 3.46 17.70
CA LYS A 42 -19.79 4.67 17.23
C LYS A 42 -18.40 4.23 16.80
N TYR A 43 -18.23 3.95 15.51
CA TYR A 43 -16.93 3.73 14.91
C TYR A 43 -16.11 4.98 15.22
N THR A 44 -15.19 4.89 16.17
CA THR A 44 -14.37 6.01 16.61
C THR A 44 -13.24 6.33 15.64
N GLY A 45 -13.04 5.49 14.62
CA GLY A 45 -12.04 5.67 13.56
C GLY A 45 -12.62 5.96 12.18
N VAL A 46 -11.80 5.68 11.16
CA VAL A 46 -12.11 5.97 9.76
C VAL A 46 -13.23 5.08 9.23
N THR A 47 -14.18 5.65 8.47
CA THR A 47 -15.27 4.87 7.86
C THR A 47 -14.72 3.88 6.81
N PRO A 48 -15.38 2.74 6.55
CA PRO A 48 -14.89 1.77 5.56
C PRO A 48 -14.65 2.38 4.16
N ASN A 49 -15.52 3.29 3.72
CA ASN A 49 -15.37 3.96 2.43
C ASN A 49 -14.13 4.87 2.40
N ASN A 50 -13.90 5.65 3.45
CA ASN A 50 -12.71 6.50 3.53
C ASN A 50 -11.43 5.67 3.66
N LEU A 51 -11.45 4.60 4.46
CA LEU A 51 -10.31 3.71 4.59
C LEU A 51 -9.96 3.06 3.26
N LEU A 52 -10.97 2.65 2.48
CA LEU A 52 -10.76 2.13 1.14
C LEU A 52 -10.10 3.20 0.24
N LEU A 53 -10.63 4.42 0.22
CA LEU A 53 -10.05 5.53 -0.55
C LEU A 53 -8.60 5.84 -0.17
N GLU A 54 -8.26 5.79 1.12
CA GLU A 54 -6.89 5.97 1.60
C GLU A 54 -5.99 4.77 1.25
N SER A 55 -6.52 3.54 1.31
CA SER A 55 -5.77 2.31 1.04
C SER A 55 -5.39 2.11 -0.43
N VAL A 56 -6.13 2.72 -1.36
CA VAL A 56 -5.78 2.71 -2.79
C VAL A 56 -4.84 3.86 -3.17
N ASN A 57 -4.57 4.78 -2.25
CA ASN A 57 -3.69 5.92 -2.49
C ASN A 57 -2.28 5.62 -1.95
N ASP A 58 -1.27 5.90 -2.76
CA ASP A 58 0.13 5.68 -2.42
C ASP A 58 0.68 6.70 -1.42
N ASN A 59 -0.08 7.74 -1.07
CA ASN A 59 0.30 8.76 -0.08
C ASN A 59 0.61 8.20 1.31
N ARG A 60 0.19 6.98 1.63
CA ARG A 60 0.55 6.29 2.89
C ARG A 60 1.97 5.74 2.89
N PHE A 61 2.60 5.63 1.73
CA PHE A 61 3.98 5.15 1.64
C PHE A 61 4.98 6.30 1.79
N ILE A 62 6.12 5.98 2.39
CA ILE A 62 7.35 6.77 2.32
C ILE A 62 8.37 5.99 1.51
N GLN A 63 9.03 6.64 0.56
CA GLN A 63 10.04 5.98 -0.28
C GLN A 63 11.38 5.84 0.47
N PRO A 64 12.21 4.83 0.16
CA PRO A 64 13.49 4.64 0.83
C PRO A 64 14.43 5.86 0.78
N ASP A 65 14.49 6.55 -0.37
CA ASP A 65 15.32 7.75 -0.53
C ASP A 65 14.81 8.94 0.29
N GLU A 66 13.49 9.05 0.48
CA GLU A 66 12.86 10.06 1.34
C GLU A 66 13.13 9.77 2.81
N LEU A 67 12.94 8.52 3.24
CA LEU A 67 13.22 8.10 4.62
C LEU A 67 14.71 8.24 4.97
N ALA A 68 15.63 8.02 4.02
CA ALA A 68 17.04 8.24 4.29
C ALA A 68 17.37 9.71 4.60
N LYS A 69 16.68 10.68 3.98
CA LYS A 69 16.84 12.10 4.33
C LYS A 69 16.40 12.38 5.75
N VAL A 70 15.28 11.78 6.17
CA VAL A 70 14.77 11.85 7.55
C VAL A 70 15.80 11.30 8.54
N ILE A 71 16.38 10.12 8.25
CA ILE A 71 17.37 9.47 9.12
C ILE A 71 18.66 10.29 9.21
N ILE A 72 19.24 10.70 8.07
CA ILE A 72 20.49 11.47 8.03
C ILE A 72 20.30 12.85 8.66
N GLY A 73 19.16 13.48 8.40
CA GLY A 73 18.79 14.77 8.96
C GLY A 73 18.41 14.71 10.45
N GLN A 74 18.25 13.50 11.01
CA GLN A 74 17.78 13.27 12.38
C GLN A 74 16.48 14.05 12.68
N ASP A 75 15.54 14.06 11.73
CA ASP A 75 14.32 14.86 11.85
C ASP A 75 13.44 14.35 13.00
N PRO A 76 13.24 15.14 14.08
CA PRO A 76 12.46 14.72 15.24
C PRO A 76 10.96 14.64 14.96
N SER A 77 10.51 15.11 13.79
CA SER A 77 9.11 15.02 13.35
C SER A 77 8.71 13.61 12.92
N TYR A 78 9.64 12.65 12.92
CA TYR A 78 9.40 11.27 12.53
C TYR A 78 9.75 10.29 13.65
N LEU A 79 8.90 9.28 13.84
CA LEU A 79 9.17 8.14 14.71
C LEU A 79 9.25 6.87 13.87
N LEU A 80 10.36 6.15 13.94
CA LEU A 80 10.57 4.93 13.17
C LEU A 80 10.21 3.71 14.04
N VAL A 81 9.31 2.86 13.55
CA VAL A 81 8.80 1.69 14.28
C VAL A 81 9.06 0.41 13.48
N ASP A 82 9.95 -0.43 14.01
CA ASP A 82 10.22 -1.77 13.49
C ASP A 82 9.20 -2.75 14.05
N LEU A 83 8.40 -3.33 13.17
CA LEU A 83 7.30 -4.24 13.49
C LEU A 83 7.73 -5.70 13.64
N ARG A 84 9.01 -6.02 13.46
CA ARG A 84 9.52 -7.40 13.59
C ARG A 84 9.65 -7.79 15.06
N ASP A 85 9.90 -9.08 15.31
CA ASP A 85 10.25 -9.54 16.64
C ASP A 85 11.61 -8.96 17.11
N SER A 86 11.80 -8.98 18.42
CA SER A 86 12.99 -8.41 19.08
C SER A 86 14.30 -9.09 18.66
N VAL A 87 14.27 -10.36 18.25
CA VAL A 87 15.45 -11.10 17.79
C VAL A 87 15.89 -10.57 16.42
N GLN A 88 14.95 -10.34 15.50
CA GLN A 88 15.26 -9.73 14.21
C GLN A 88 15.72 -8.27 14.35
N TYR A 89 15.02 -7.49 15.18
CA TYR A 89 15.37 -6.10 15.48
C TYR A 89 16.79 -5.99 16.06
N GLY A 90 17.14 -6.84 17.02
CA GLY A 90 18.45 -6.84 17.68
C GLY A 90 19.62 -7.22 16.76
N LYS A 91 19.37 -7.87 15.62
CA LYS A 91 20.40 -8.15 14.62
C LYS A 91 20.76 -6.91 13.82
N PHE A 92 19.76 -6.20 13.33
CA PHE A 92 19.90 -4.92 12.63
C PHE A 92 18.53 -4.26 12.50
N THR A 93 18.51 -2.93 12.45
CA THR A 93 17.31 -2.12 12.15
C THR A 93 17.75 -0.74 11.62
N LEU A 94 16.80 0.13 11.32
CA LEU A 94 17.10 1.52 10.97
C LEU A 94 17.59 2.30 12.20
N PRO A 95 18.60 3.19 12.04
CA PRO A 95 19.09 4.02 13.14
C PRO A 95 17.96 4.84 13.77
N GLY A 96 17.90 4.84 15.11
CA GLY A 96 16.88 5.59 15.87
C GLY A 96 15.49 4.96 15.90
N ALA A 97 15.29 3.78 15.30
CA ALA A 97 14.01 3.07 15.38
C ALA A 97 13.76 2.49 16.78
N ILE A 98 12.49 2.33 17.12
CA ILE A 98 12.02 1.55 18.27
C ILE A 98 11.40 0.24 17.78
N ASN A 99 11.40 -0.80 18.62
CA ASN A 99 10.79 -2.08 18.29
C ASN A 99 9.40 -2.20 18.92
N ILE A 100 8.37 -2.35 18.08
CA ILE A 100 7.02 -2.68 18.52
C ILE A 100 6.52 -3.81 17.62
N PRO A 101 6.67 -5.09 18.02
CA PRO A 101 6.20 -6.21 17.23
C PRO A 101 4.72 -6.08 16.86
N TYR A 102 4.35 -6.48 15.63
CA TYR A 102 2.97 -6.30 15.15
C TYR A 102 1.93 -7.03 16.03
N GLU A 103 2.32 -8.09 16.74
CA GLU A 103 1.46 -8.84 17.66
C GLU A 103 1.04 -8.02 18.89
N THR A 104 1.87 -7.06 19.30
CA THR A 104 1.64 -6.25 20.51
C THR A 104 1.20 -4.82 20.19
N ILE A 105 0.94 -4.50 18.92
CA ILE A 105 0.61 -3.15 18.44
C ILE A 105 -0.66 -2.56 19.08
N LEU A 106 -1.60 -3.42 19.48
CA LEU A 106 -2.88 -3.03 20.10
C LEU A 106 -2.87 -3.08 21.62
N THR A 107 -1.74 -3.36 22.26
CA THR A 107 -1.63 -3.26 23.73
C THR A 107 -1.78 -1.81 24.16
N GLU A 108 -2.33 -1.56 25.35
CA GLU A 108 -2.54 -0.20 25.87
C GLU A 108 -1.23 0.60 25.95
N GLU A 109 -0.13 -0.07 26.32
CA GLU A 109 1.22 0.51 26.36
C GLU A 109 1.66 1.03 24.99
N ASN A 110 1.50 0.23 23.94
CA ASN A 110 1.95 0.60 22.60
C ASN A 110 0.99 1.57 21.91
N GLN A 111 -0.31 1.54 22.22
CA GLN A 111 -1.27 2.49 21.65
C GLN A 111 -0.91 3.95 21.96
N ALA A 112 -0.35 4.22 23.14
CA ALA A 112 0.11 5.56 23.52
C ALA A 112 1.19 6.13 22.58
N VAL A 113 2.00 5.27 21.96
CA VAL A 113 3.01 5.66 20.97
C VAL A 113 2.35 6.16 19.68
N PHE A 114 1.21 5.58 19.30
CA PHE A 114 0.55 5.92 18.04
C PHE A 114 -0.45 7.09 18.19
N ASP A 115 -0.94 7.36 19.39
CA ASP A 115 -1.94 8.40 19.66
C ASP A 115 -1.36 9.84 19.70
N SER A 116 -0.05 9.99 19.54
CA SER A 116 0.60 11.29 19.47
C SER A 116 0.40 11.96 18.10
N GLU A 117 -0.13 13.19 18.10
CA GLU A 117 -0.17 14.03 16.89
C GLU A 117 1.17 14.74 16.60
N SER A 118 2.19 14.55 17.46
CA SER A 118 3.44 15.33 17.40
C SER A 118 4.42 14.88 16.32
N TYR A 119 4.26 13.66 15.79
CA TYR A 119 5.18 13.07 14.83
C TYR A 119 4.48 12.19 13.80
N ASN A 120 5.15 11.98 12.67
CA ASN A 120 4.78 11.01 11.65
C ASN A 120 5.42 9.66 11.97
N VAL A 121 4.61 8.65 12.23
CA VAL A 121 5.09 7.31 12.54
C VAL A 121 5.33 6.54 11.25
N VAL A 122 6.55 6.06 11.02
CA VAL A 122 6.94 5.23 9.89
C VAL A 122 7.02 3.78 10.33
N LEU A 123 6.08 2.97 9.85
CA LEU A 123 6.00 1.54 10.09
C LEU A 123 6.83 0.78 9.06
N PHE A 124 7.65 -0.16 9.51
CA PHE A 124 8.41 -1.02 8.62
C PHE A 124 8.65 -2.42 9.18
N SER A 125 9.00 -3.33 8.28
CA SER A 125 9.41 -4.71 8.54
C SER A 125 10.37 -5.13 7.43
N ASN A 126 10.61 -6.42 7.21
CA ASN A 126 11.46 -6.90 6.11
C ASN A 126 10.90 -6.46 4.74
N GLY A 127 9.57 -6.45 4.57
CA GLY A 127 8.88 -5.96 3.38
C GLY A 127 7.65 -5.11 3.73
N THR A 128 6.88 -4.71 2.70
CA THR A 128 5.76 -3.76 2.83
C THR A 128 4.49 -4.36 3.44
N ILE A 129 4.24 -5.65 3.23
CA ILE A 129 2.90 -6.27 3.46
C ILE A 129 2.44 -6.16 4.91
N VAL A 130 3.27 -6.56 5.87
CA VAL A 130 2.92 -6.54 7.30
C VAL A 130 2.71 -5.09 7.78
N PRO A 131 3.63 -4.14 7.54
CA PRO A 131 3.41 -2.73 7.84
C PRO A 131 2.13 -2.14 7.23
N ASP A 132 1.78 -2.50 5.99
CA ASP A 132 0.56 -2.00 5.33
C ASP A 132 -0.72 -2.54 6.00
N GLN A 133 -0.70 -3.81 6.43
CA GLN A 133 -1.79 -4.39 7.22
C GLN A 133 -1.93 -3.73 8.59
N VAL A 134 -0.80 -3.47 9.27
CA VAL A 134 -0.79 -2.76 10.57
C VAL A 134 -1.28 -1.33 10.40
N TRP A 135 -0.84 -0.63 9.35
CA TRP A 135 -1.36 0.69 8.98
C TRP A 135 -2.87 0.67 8.87
N MET A 136 -3.46 -0.31 8.17
CA MET A 136 -4.91 -0.42 8.03
C MET A 136 -5.63 -0.63 9.39
N ILE A 137 -5.04 -1.43 10.28
CA ILE A 137 -5.57 -1.66 11.63
C ILE A 137 -5.55 -0.36 12.45
N LEU A 138 -4.41 0.34 12.47
CA LEU A 138 -4.24 1.57 13.24
C LEU A 138 -5.06 2.74 12.67
N ARG A 139 -5.14 2.86 11.33
CA ARG A 139 -6.05 3.82 10.68
C ARG A 139 -7.49 3.58 11.07
N ARG A 140 -7.92 2.30 11.13
CA ARG A 140 -9.28 1.94 11.57
C ARG A 140 -9.51 2.22 13.06
N ALA A 141 -8.46 2.23 13.87
CA ALA A 141 -8.50 2.69 15.26
C ALA A 141 -8.54 4.24 15.40
N GLY A 142 -8.33 4.98 14.30
CA GLY A 142 -8.43 6.44 14.27
C GLY A 142 -7.10 7.18 14.18
N ILE A 143 -5.97 6.47 14.28
CA ILE A 143 -4.61 7.05 14.23
C ILE A 143 -4.31 7.59 12.82
N LYS A 144 -3.91 8.85 12.66
CA LYS A 144 -3.78 9.50 11.33
C LYS A 144 -2.36 9.58 10.77
N ASN A 145 -1.37 9.88 11.62
CA ASN A 145 -0.02 10.24 11.19
C ASN A 145 0.84 8.99 10.96
N LEU A 146 0.41 8.13 10.05
CA LEU A 146 1.05 6.85 9.77
C LEU A 146 1.56 6.79 8.33
N LYS A 147 2.80 6.32 8.19
CA LYS A 147 3.45 6.02 6.93
C LYS A 147 3.97 4.59 6.94
N VAL A 148 4.09 3.99 5.76
CA VAL A 148 4.66 2.66 5.57
C VAL A 148 5.91 2.78 4.71
N LEU A 149 7.04 2.19 5.14
CA LEU A 149 8.23 2.13 4.30
C LEU A 149 7.98 1.25 3.08
N ASN A 150 8.01 1.85 1.90
CA ASN A 150 7.86 1.12 0.65
C ASN A 150 9.03 0.14 0.47
N GLY A 151 8.70 -1.13 0.20
CA GLY A 151 9.63 -2.26 0.06
C GLY A 151 10.29 -2.75 1.35
N GLY A 152 10.03 -2.10 2.49
CA GLY A 152 10.60 -2.46 3.78
C GLY A 152 12.13 -2.40 3.83
N LEU A 153 12.70 -3.07 4.84
CA LEU A 153 14.15 -3.11 5.05
C LEU A 153 14.91 -3.79 3.91
N ASN A 154 14.30 -4.77 3.25
CA ASN A 154 14.93 -5.48 2.14
C ASN A 154 15.26 -4.51 1.00
N GLN A 155 14.27 -3.71 0.56
CA GLN A 155 14.50 -2.72 -0.48
C GLN A 155 15.42 -1.60 0.01
N PHE A 156 15.21 -1.11 1.24
CA PHE A 156 16.02 -0.03 1.81
C PHE A 156 17.51 -0.39 1.80
N TYR A 157 17.89 -1.51 2.41
CA TYR A 157 19.28 -1.92 2.44
C TYR A 157 19.81 -2.33 1.07
N GLN A 158 19.00 -2.94 0.19
CA GLN A 158 19.44 -3.23 -1.18
C GLN A 158 19.88 -1.96 -1.91
N LEU A 159 19.13 -0.86 -1.77
CA LEU A 159 19.43 0.40 -2.44
C LEU A 159 20.71 1.07 -1.94
N TYR A 160 21.08 0.90 -0.68
CA TYR A 160 22.26 1.55 -0.09
C TYR A 160 23.49 0.64 0.03
N LEU A 161 23.30 -0.67 0.10
CA LEU A 161 24.38 -1.67 0.10
C LEU A 161 24.88 -1.94 -1.33
N ASN A 162 23.96 -1.99 -2.31
CA ASN A 162 24.30 -2.24 -3.71
C ASN A 162 23.43 -1.36 -4.63
N PRO A 163 23.60 -0.02 -4.60
CA PRO A 163 22.88 0.88 -5.49
C PRO A 163 23.14 0.50 -6.96
N PRO A 164 22.11 0.51 -7.83
CA PRO A 164 22.29 0.24 -9.25
C PRO A 164 23.22 1.30 -9.86
N LYS A 165 24.32 0.85 -10.45
CA LYS A 165 25.29 1.73 -11.11
C LYS A 165 24.71 2.23 -12.44
N PRO A 166 24.70 3.56 -12.69
CA PRO A 166 24.24 4.11 -13.95
C PRO A 166 25.19 3.73 -15.10
N LEU A 167 24.64 3.60 -16.30
CA LEU A 167 25.40 3.45 -17.54
C LEU A 167 25.99 4.80 -17.95
N GLU A 168 27.09 4.79 -18.71
CA GLU A 168 27.71 6.03 -19.22
C GLU A 168 26.77 6.87 -20.09
N THR A 169 25.75 6.24 -20.67
CA THR A 169 24.70 6.89 -21.47
C THR A 169 23.53 7.43 -20.66
N ASP A 170 23.46 7.13 -19.36
CA ASP A 170 22.38 7.57 -18.50
C ASP A 170 22.47 9.08 -18.21
N PRO A 171 21.34 9.72 -17.89
CA PRO A 171 21.33 11.15 -17.58
C PRO A 171 22.06 11.46 -16.27
N LYS A 172 22.51 12.71 -16.11
CA LYS A 172 23.30 13.15 -14.94
C LYS A 172 22.62 12.85 -13.61
N GLU A 173 21.30 12.95 -13.56
CA GLU A 173 20.48 12.68 -12.39
C GLU A 173 20.66 11.24 -11.88
N ALA A 174 20.90 10.26 -12.77
CA ALA A 174 21.15 8.88 -12.38
C ALA A 174 22.48 8.74 -11.62
N PHE A 175 23.51 9.48 -12.04
CA PHE A 175 24.79 9.57 -11.34
C PHE A 175 24.66 10.27 -9.98
N GLU A 176 23.85 11.32 -9.91
CA GLU A 176 23.57 12.01 -8.65
C GLU A 176 22.85 11.09 -7.65
N ILE A 177 21.80 10.38 -8.07
CA ILE A 177 21.09 9.39 -7.24
C ILE A 177 22.06 8.30 -6.76
N TYR A 178 22.89 7.77 -7.65
CA TYR A 178 23.89 6.76 -7.30
C TYR A 178 24.88 7.28 -6.26
N SER A 179 25.44 8.47 -6.47
CA SER A 179 26.38 9.11 -5.53
C SER A 179 25.73 9.39 -4.17
N TYR A 180 24.48 9.85 -4.17
CA TYR A 180 23.69 10.07 -2.96
C TYR A 180 23.51 8.78 -2.17
N ARG A 181 23.08 7.69 -2.83
CA ARG A 181 22.88 6.40 -2.17
C ARG A 181 24.18 5.83 -1.61
N LYS A 182 25.31 6.02 -2.30
CA LYS A 182 26.64 5.67 -1.74
C LYS A 182 26.96 6.46 -0.48
N ALA A 183 26.71 7.77 -0.49
CA ALA A 183 26.94 8.61 0.67
C ALA A 183 26.04 8.22 1.86
N VAL A 184 24.77 7.91 1.59
CA VAL A 184 23.84 7.38 2.61
C VAL A 184 24.36 6.04 3.15
N GLY A 185 24.74 5.11 2.29
CA GLY A 185 25.28 3.82 2.70
C GLY A 185 26.51 3.97 3.60
N ALA A 186 27.45 4.85 3.24
CA ALA A 186 28.61 5.17 4.07
C ALA A 186 28.21 5.76 5.43
N HIS A 187 27.22 6.67 5.47
CA HIS A 187 26.70 7.23 6.72
C HIS A 187 26.07 6.16 7.64
N LEU A 188 25.42 5.16 7.04
CA LEU A 188 24.85 4.01 7.74
C LEU A 188 25.90 2.95 8.15
N GLY A 189 27.18 3.16 7.83
CA GLY A 189 28.26 2.21 8.09
C GLY A 189 28.26 0.99 7.18
N LEU A 190 27.61 1.07 6.01
CA LEU A 190 27.63 0.01 5.01
C LEU A 190 28.94 0.03 4.20
N PRO A 191 29.41 -1.13 3.72
CA PRO A 191 30.59 -1.22 2.85
C PRO A 191 30.43 -0.37 1.58
N ASN A 192 31.55 0.12 1.05
CA ASN A 192 31.56 0.80 -0.23
C ASN A 192 31.15 -0.17 -1.35
N PRO A 193 30.08 0.11 -2.13
CA PRO A 193 29.62 -0.81 -3.17
C PRO A 193 30.62 -0.98 -4.32
N ASP A 194 31.52 -0.03 -4.55
CA ASP A 194 32.57 -0.14 -5.57
C ASP A 194 33.71 -1.10 -5.15
N GLU A 195 33.86 -1.37 -3.86
CA GLU A 195 34.86 -2.29 -3.30
C GLU A 195 34.27 -3.68 -3.01
N PHE A 196 32.94 -3.77 -2.88
CA PHE A 196 32.25 -5.02 -2.63
C PHE A 196 32.20 -5.88 -3.89
N ILE A 197 33.21 -6.72 -4.09
CA ILE A 197 33.11 -7.85 -5.01
C ILE A 197 32.44 -9.01 -4.26
N PRO A 198 31.18 -9.37 -4.55
CA PRO A 198 30.58 -10.55 -3.97
C PRO A 198 31.41 -11.76 -4.40
N LYS A 199 31.90 -12.56 -3.43
CA LYS A 199 32.61 -13.83 -3.65
C LYS A 199 31.75 -14.95 -4.31
N GLY A 200 30.82 -14.59 -5.18
CA GLY A 200 29.95 -15.49 -5.93
C GLY A 200 29.47 -14.93 -7.27
N GLY A 201 30.05 -13.83 -7.75
CA GLY A 201 29.67 -13.17 -9.01
C GLY A 201 30.22 -13.80 -10.30
N GLU A 202 30.95 -14.92 -10.24
CA GLU A 202 31.51 -15.55 -11.46
C GLU A 202 30.47 -16.29 -12.32
N ASN A 203 29.20 -16.38 -11.90
CA ASN A 203 28.14 -17.05 -12.68
C ASN A 203 26.86 -16.22 -12.85
N VAL A 204 27.00 -14.94 -13.19
CA VAL A 204 25.92 -14.25 -13.94
C VAL A 204 26.43 -14.00 -15.35
N GLN A 205 26.51 -15.07 -16.13
CA GLN A 205 26.41 -14.92 -17.58
C GLN A 205 25.08 -14.24 -17.86
N ASN A 206 25.15 -13.19 -18.68
CA ASN A 206 24.02 -12.43 -19.20
C ASN A 206 23.04 -13.36 -19.93
N ASN A 207 22.15 -14.01 -19.19
CA ASN A 207 20.94 -14.55 -19.76
C ASN A 207 19.95 -13.40 -19.88
N ALA A 208 20.09 -12.66 -20.97
CA ALA A 208 18.95 -12.00 -21.57
C ALA A 208 17.87 -13.07 -21.74
N ILE A 209 16.85 -13.03 -20.88
CA ILE A 209 15.64 -13.81 -21.11
C ILE A 209 15.04 -13.20 -22.37
N ALA A 210 15.26 -13.88 -23.49
CA ALA A 210 14.51 -13.66 -24.72
C ALA A 210 13.05 -14.03 -24.44
N ILE A 211 12.30 -13.09 -23.86
CA ILE A 211 10.85 -13.14 -23.91
C ILE A 211 10.49 -12.72 -25.33
N GLY A 212 10.34 -13.73 -26.19
CA GLY A 212 9.77 -13.57 -27.52
C GLY A 212 8.32 -13.10 -27.44
N LEU A 213 8.11 -11.81 -27.24
CA LEU A 213 6.90 -11.11 -27.62
C LEU A 213 7.15 -10.51 -28.99
N LYS A 214 6.63 -11.17 -30.03
CA LYS A 214 6.55 -10.58 -31.37
C LYS A 214 5.85 -9.21 -31.24
N PRO A 215 6.38 -8.15 -31.88
CA PRO A 215 5.71 -6.85 -31.85
C PRO A 215 4.36 -6.98 -32.55
N VAL A 216 3.28 -6.78 -31.81
CA VAL A 216 1.96 -6.53 -32.38
C VAL A 216 2.04 -5.21 -33.13
N LEU A 217 2.08 -5.29 -34.46
CA LEU A 217 1.96 -4.14 -35.35
C LEU A 217 0.66 -3.40 -35.02
N LYS A 218 0.77 -2.16 -34.51
CA LYS A 218 -0.36 -1.24 -34.47
C LYS A 218 -0.82 -0.97 -35.91
N PRO A 219 -2.12 -1.10 -36.24
CA PRO A 219 -2.61 -0.71 -37.55
C PRO A 219 -2.43 0.81 -37.76
N PRO A 220 -2.17 1.26 -39.01
CA PRO A 220 -1.91 2.66 -39.30
C PRO A 220 -3.16 3.50 -39.03
N VAL A 221 -3.02 4.50 -38.16
CA VAL A 221 -4.00 5.56 -37.98
C VAL A 221 -4.06 6.37 -39.27
N LYS A 222 -5.17 6.25 -40.01
CA LYS A 222 -5.48 7.15 -41.13
C LYS A 222 -5.54 8.58 -40.59
N ALA A 223 -4.73 9.45 -41.15
CA ALA A 223 -4.78 10.89 -40.90
C ALA A 223 -6.18 11.41 -41.25
N THR A 224 -6.89 11.95 -40.26
CA THR A 224 -8.13 12.70 -40.47
C THR A 224 -7.76 14.09 -41.00
N SER A 225 -8.29 14.39 -42.18
CA SER A 225 -8.19 15.68 -42.85
C SER A 225 -8.73 16.80 -41.97
N LYS A 226 -7.94 17.89 -41.82
CA LYS A 226 -8.42 19.15 -41.24
C LYS A 226 -9.60 19.67 -42.06
N VAL A 227 -10.77 19.75 -41.45
CA VAL A 227 -11.92 20.52 -41.97
C VAL A 227 -11.57 21.99 -41.85
N VAL A 228 -11.40 22.64 -43.00
CA VAL A 228 -11.24 24.09 -43.14
C VAL A 228 -12.62 24.73 -42.96
N VAL A 229 -12.75 25.57 -41.93
CA VAL A 229 -13.91 26.46 -41.75
C VAL A 229 -13.80 27.60 -42.77
N PRO A 230 -14.80 27.85 -43.64
CA PRO A 230 -14.74 28.97 -44.56
C PRO A 230 -14.97 30.29 -43.80
N LYS A 231 -13.98 31.19 -43.86
CA LYS A 231 -14.10 32.58 -43.42
C LYS A 231 -14.87 33.37 -44.48
N LYS A 232 -16.01 33.91 -44.08
CA LYS A 232 -16.88 34.79 -44.86
C LYS A 232 -16.08 36.03 -45.32
N VAL A 233 -16.17 36.30 -46.62
CA VAL A 233 -15.58 37.45 -47.31
C VAL A 233 -16.48 38.67 -47.02
N GLU A 234 -15.90 39.69 -46.40
CA GLU A 234 -16.40 41.07 -46.47
C GLU A 234 -15.44 41.84 -47.38
N GLY A 235 -16.00 42.53 -48.37
CA GLY A 235 -15.28 43.29 -49.37
C GLY A 235 -15.22 44.79 -49.08
N GLY A 236 -14.57 45.49 -50.01
CA GLY A 236 -14.34 46.94 -50.02
C GLY A 236 -13.09 47.31 -49.24
N ASP A 237 -12.22 48.22 -49.66
CA ASP A 237 -12.33 49.20 -50.73
C ASP A 237 -10.92 49.78 -51.02
N GLU A 238 -10.82 50.38 -52.19
CA GLU A 238 -9.79 51.15 -52.90
C GLU A 238 -8.57 51.76 -52.18
N GLY A 239 -7.48 51.88 -52.96
CA GLY A 239 -6.39 52.83 -52.66
C GLY A 239 -5.12 52.66 -53.51
N CYS A 240 -5.15 53.25 -54.71
CA CYS A 240 -4.05 53.76 -55.57
C CYS A 240 -2.77 52.92 -55.80
#